data_AF-A0A091M3N0-F1
#
_entry.id   AF-A0A091M3N0-F1
#
_cell.length_a   1.000
_cell.length_b   1.000
_cell.length_c   1.000
_cell.angle_alpha   90.00
_cell.angle_beta   90.00
_cell.angle_gamma   90.00
#
_symmetry.space_group_name_H-M   'P 1'
#
loop_
_entity.id
_entity.type
_entity.pdbx_description
1 polymer ?
#
loop_
_entity_poly.entity_id
_entity_poly.type
_entity_poly.pdbx_seq_one_letter_code
_entity_poly.pdbx_strand_id
1 'polypeptide(L)'
;KELYHVPNGMCPGKVSHGMVYGVVHRTDNNHKREMVVYGWSADQLKEEMNYIKEVRATLEKVRKKMYGEYDEMKRKIQQLTNELKVTNAHQESLENHVRVQAAALDSFSEMNSSLTSASIDLQKTLVDVTLENTDIREQIRNLKHTHEQSMEKLREKQKQLETAQIENQLLKLKVESSQEANAEVMREVTRKLYSQYEEKMREEEQKHKAEKEILLEETNRLLKAIEEANKKMQITETSIQEKDQRIGELDRLIERMEE
;
A
#
# COMPACT_ATOMS: atom_id res chain seq x y z
N LYS A 1 115.60 64.18 82.44
CA LYS A 1 116.01 64.72 83.76
C LYS A 1 114.96 64.22 84.74
N GLU A 2 115.21 63.36 85.72
CA GLU A 2 116.41 62.85 86.43
C GLU A 2 116.12 61.37 86.79
N LEU A 3 117.00 60.36 86.63
CA LEU A 3 118.25 60.06 87.37
C LEU A 3 117.96 59.88 88.88
N TYR A 4 118.01 58.69 89.47
CA TYR A 4 119.17 57.87 89.90
C TYR A 4 118.59 56.80 90.87
N HIS A 5 119.18 55.66 91.26
CA HIS A 5 120.35 54.86 90.93
C HIS A 5 120.22 53.60 91.82
N VAL A 6 120.69 52.46 91.33
CA VAL A 6 120.77 51.14 91.97
C VAL A 6 121.79 51.15 93.13
N PRO A 7 121.79 50.18 94.06
CA PRO A 7 122.86 49.17 94.01
C PRO A 7 122.36 47.77 94.47
N ASN A 8 122.43 46.72 93.65
CA ASN A 8 123.56 45.83 93.35
C ASN A 8 123.99 44.91 94.51
N GLY A 9 123.91 43.58 94.27
CA GLY A 9 124.39 42.52 95.16
C GLY A 9 123.92 41.12 94.73
N MET A 10 124.73 40.42 93.93
CA MET A 10 124.62 38.99 93.56
C MET A 10 124.75 38.07 94.80
N CYS A 11 124.20 36.85 94.92
CA CYS A 11 124.35 35.59 94.16
C CYS A 11 123.60 34.47 94.97
N PRO A 12 123.57 33.16 94.63
CA PRO A 12 123.14 32.44 93.41
C PRO A 12 122.18 31.24 93.69
N GLY A 13 121.59 30.67 92.63
CA GLY A 13 121.38 29.21 92.52
C GLY A 13 119.95 28.65 92.65
N LYS A 14 119.39 28.15 91.54
CA LYS A 14 119.03 26.73 91.29
C LYS A 14 118.30 26.56 89.96
N VAL A 15 118.56 25.41 89.32
CA VAL A 15 118.25 25.02 87.93
C VAL A 15 116.90 24.30 87.82
N SER A 16 116.36 24.24 86.59
CA SER A 16 115.37 23.31 85.97
C SER A 16 114.03 23.98 85.58
N HIS A 17 113.36 23.73 84.44
CA HIS A 17 113.30 22.56 83.56
C HIS A 17 112.57 22.89 82.21
N GLY A 18 113.05 22.38 81.07
CA GLY A 18 112.22 21.91 79.93
C GLY A 18 111.64 22.88 78.87
N MET A 19 112.48 23.50 78.03
CA MET A 19 112.05 24.15 76.77
C MET A 19 112.23 23.19 75.58
N VAL A 20 111.20 23.01 74.75
CA VAL A 20 111.24 22.19 73.53
C VAL A 20 111.18 23.12 72.32
N TYR A 21 112.18 23.01 71.44
CA TYR A 21 112.30 23.85 70.25
C TYR A 21 111.88 23.06 69.02
N GLY A 22 110.81 23.51 68.36
CA GLY A 22 110.35 22.99 67.08
C GLY A 22 110.74 23.93 65.94
N VAL A 23 111.28 23.40 64.85
CA VAL A 23 111.58 24.17 63.63
C VAL A 23 110.40 24.01 62.67
N VAL A 24 109.54 25.03 62.60
CA VAL A 24 108.41 25.05 61.65
C VAL A 24 108.86 25.75 60.37
N HIS A 25 108.80 25.04 59.24
CA HIS A 25 109.04 25.64 57.94
C HIS A 25 107.79 26.40 57.50
N ARG A 26 107.80 27.74 57.63
CA ARG A 26 106.79 28.59 56.99
C ARG A 26 107.13 28.71 55.50
N THR A 27 106.27 28.18 54.66
CA THR A 27 106.34 28.36 53.19
C THR A 27 105.42 29.52 52.81
N ASP A 28 105.80 30.71 53.25
CA ASP A 28 105.11 31.95 52.88
C ASP A 28 105.80 32.50 51.62
N ASN A 29 105.00 32.86 50.61
CA ASN A 29 105.37 33.03 49.19
C ASN A 29 106.26 34.26 48.85
N ASN A 30 107.18 34.70 49.72
CA ASN A 30 108.16 35.74 49.41
C ASN A 30 109.54 35.35 49.96
N HIS A 31 110.56 35.32 49.09
CA HIS A 31 111.84 34.62 49.25
C HIS A 31 112.81 35.13 50.35
N LYS A 32 112.38 35.17 51.60
CA LYS A 32 113.25 35.09 52.78
C LYS A 32 112.85 33.86 53.58
N ARG A 33 113.74 32.86 53.64
CA ARG A 33 113.57 31.68 54.50
C ARG A 33 113.74 32.13 55.96
N GLU A 34 112.68 32.65 56.54
CA GLU A 34 112.64 32.97 57.96
C GLU A 34 112.43 31.68 58.76
N MET A 35 113.52 31.21 59.37
CA MET A 35 113.49 30.13 60.33
C MET A 35 113.03 30.71 61.66
N VAL A 36 111.73 30.66 61.93
CA VAL A 36 111.18 31.12 63.20
C VAL A 36 111.25 29.95 64.18
N VAL A 37 112.14 30.07 65.16
CA VAL A 37 112.24 29.12 66.28
C VAL A 37 111.17 29.50 67.30
N TYR A 38 110.10 28.71 67.35
CA TYR A 38 109.13 28.82 68.44
C TYR A 38 109.64 27.97 69.61
N GLY A 39 109.94 28.62 70.72
CA GLY A 39 110.19 27.94 71.99
C GLY A 39 108.87 27.66 72.67
N TRP A 40 108.52 26.39 72.82
CA TRP A 40 107.35 25.98 73.60
C TRP A 40 107.81 25.45 74.95
N SER A 41 107.07 25.77 76.00
CA SER A 41 107.20 25.04 77.26
C SER A 41 106.70 23.61 77.06
N ALA A 42 107.28 22.66 77.79
CA ALA A 42 106.84 21.26 77.74
C ALA A 42 105.33 21.09 78.04
N ASP A 43 104.76 22.00 78.83
CA ASP A 43 103.33 22.04 79.13
C ASP A 43 102.47 22.49 77.92
N GLN A 44 102.92 23.50 77.17
CA GLN A 44 102.24 23.95 75.95
C GLN A 44 102.18 22.85 74.87
N LEU A 45 103.29 22.13 74.65
CA LEU A 45 103.31 21.04 73.66
C LEU A 45 102.42 19.86 74.08
N LYS A 46 102.31 19.61 75.39
CA LYS A 46 101.45 18.56 75.94
C LYS A 46 99.96 18.93 75.78
N GLU A 47 99.61 20.20 75.98
CA GLU A 47 98.28 20.72 75.67
C GLU A 47 97.96 20.62 74.17
N GLU A 48 98.87 21.02 73.28
CA GLU A 48 98.69 20.91 71.83
C GLU A 48 98.57 19.46 71.36
N MET A 49 99.35 18.54 71.92
CA MET A 49 99.22 17.11 71.60
C MET A 49 97.90 16.52 72.11
N ASN A 50 97.45 16.95 73.28
CA ASN A 50 96.12 16.58 73.79
C ASN A 50 95.01 17.16 72.92
N TYR A 51 95.14 18.42 72.48
CA TYR A 51 94.22 19.07 71.54
C TYR A 51 94.13 18.32 70.22
N ILE A 52 95.26 17.93 69.62
CA ILE A 52 95.27 17.12 68.38
C ILE A 52 94.60 15.76 68.59
N LYS A 53 94.81 15.11 69.74
CA LYS A 53 94.16 13.83 70.07
C LYS A 53 92.65 14.01 70.21
N GLU A 54 92.20 15.06 70.89
CA GLU A 54 90.78 15.38 71.04
C GLU A 54 90.14 15.73 69.69
N VAL A 55 90.79 16.54 68.87
CA VAL A 55 90.31 16.86 67.51
C VAL A 55 90.22 15.59 66.65
N ARG A 56 91.23 14.71 66.69
CA ARG A 56 91.19 13.43 65.97
C ARG A 56 90.06 12.54 66.47
N ALA A 57 89.87 12.41 67.78
CA ALA A 57 88.78 11.64 68.36
C ALA A 57 87.41 12.21 67.98
N THR A 58 87.29 13.54 67.91
CA THR A 58 86.07 14.25 67.53
C THR A 58 85.78 14.08 66.03
N LEU A 59 86.80 14.22 65.17
CA LEU A 59 86.68 13.94 63.73
C LEU A 59 86.31 12.48 63.45
N GLU A 60 86.87 11.52 64.19
CA GLU A 60 86.52 10.10 64.02
C GLU A 60 85.09 9.80 64.48
N LYS A 61 84.61 10.47 65.55
CA LYS A 61 83.20 10.42 65.96
C LYS A 61 82.28 11.01 64.88
N VAL A 62 82.64 12.15 64.30
CA VAL A 62 81.89 12.76 63.18
C VAL A 62 81.89 11.85 61.96
N ARG A 63 83.02 11.24 61.62
CA ARG A 63 83.15 10.30 60.49
C ARG A 63 82.21 9.11 60.64
N LYS A 64 82.21 8.45 61.81
CA LYS A 64 81.31 7.32 62.09
C LYS A 64 79.84 7.71 62.03
N LYS A 65 79.49 8.89 62.55
CA LYS A 65 78.12 9.42 62.49
C LYS A 65 77.70 9.69 61.04
N MET A 66 78.55 10.34 60.25
CA MET A 66 78.27 10.62 58.83
C MET A 66 78.14 9.36 57.98
N TYR A 67 78.98 8.34 58.18
CA TYR A 67 78.82 7.07 57.44
C TYR A 67 77.55 6.32 57.85
N GLY A 68 77.18 6.31 59.14
CA GLY A 68 75.92 5.72 59.60
C GLY A 68 74.69 6.42 59.01
N GLU A 69 74.67 7.75 59.04
CA GLU A 69 73.60 8.56 58.42
C GLU A 69 73.54 8.37 56.90
N TYR A 70 74.69 8.28 56.22
CA TYR A 70 74.76 8.02 54.78
C TYR A 70 74.25 6.63 54.40
N ASP A 71 74.60 5.59 55.16
CA ASP A 71 74.14 4.23 54.91
C ASP A 71 72.65 4.07 55.21
N GLU A 72 72.12 4.76 56.23
CA GLU A 72 70.69 4.88 56.48
C GLU A 72 69.97 5.60 55.34
N MET A 73 70.53 6.72 54.86
CA MET A 73 69.97 7.46 53.73
C MET A 73 69.97 6.63 52.45
N LYS A 74 71.08 5.92 52.16
CA LYS A 74 71.19 5.01 51.01
C LYS A 74 70.14 3.90 51.08
N ARG A 75 69.92 3.30 52.25
CA ARG A 75 68.85 2.30 52.46
C ARG A 75 67.47 2.91 52.25
N LYS A 76 67.19 4.10 52.78
CA LYS A 76 65.92 4.81 52.57
C LYS A 76 65.69 5.15 51.10
N ILE A 77 66.69 5.65 50.40
CA ILE A 77 66.61 5.93 48.95
C ILE A 77 66.31 4.66 48.17
N GLN A 78 66.99 3.55 48.49
CA GLN A 78 66.74 2.27 47.82
C GLN A 78 65.33 1.73 48.11
N GLN A 79 64.85 1.87 49.35
CA GLN A 79 63.50 1.49 49.74
C GLN A 79 62.45 2.33 48.98
N LEU A 80 62.58 3.66 49.01
CA LEU A 80 61.69 4.57 48.27
C LEU A 80 61.70 4.30 46.77
N THR A 81 62.86 3.96 46.19
CA THR A 81 62.98 3.61 44.77
C THR A 81 62.24 2.32 44.45
N ASN A 82 62.34 1.32 45.32
CA ASN A 82 61.62 0.06 45.14
C ASN A 82 60.11 0.24 45.32
N GLU A 83 59.69 1.01 46.33
CA GLU A 83 58.28 1.37 46.55
C GLU A 83 57.72 2.15 45.34
N LEU A 84 58.46 3.13 44.81
CA LEU A 84 58.07 3.88 43.61
C LEU A 84 57.90 2.97 42.38
N LYS A 85 58.77 1.98 42.20
CA LYS A 85 58.62 1.01 41.11
C LYS A 85 57.36 0.16 41.26
N VAL A 86 57.07 -0.28 42.49
CA VAL A 86 55.88 -1.08 42.78
C VAL A 86 54.61 -0.24 42.60
N THR A 87 54.58 1.00 43.09
CA THR A 87 53.43 1.89 42.91
C THR A 87 53.23 2.26 41.44
N ASN A 88 54.30 2.51 40.68
CA ASN A 88 54.21 2.78 39.25
C ASN A 88 53.68 1.58 38.47
N ALA A 89 54.17 0.37 38.75
CA ALA A 89 53.64 -0.85 38.13
C ALA A 89 52.16 -1.11 38.49
N HIS A 90 51.76 -0.79 39.72
CA HIS A 90 50.37 -0.87 40.14
C HIS A 90 49.49 0.16 39.43
N GLN A 91 49.98 1.40 39.30
CA GLN A 91 49.31 2.46 38.54
C GLN A 91 49.13 2.08 37.08
N GLU A 92 50.18 1.60 36.41
CA GLU A 92 50.11 1.13 35.02
C GLU A 92 49.10 -0.02 34.86
N SER A 93 49.08 -0.98 35.80
CA SER A 93 48.09 -2.07 35.81
C SER A 93 46.66 -1.55 35.94
N LEU A 94 46.45 -0.56 36.83
CA LEU A 94 45.14 0.06 37.03
C LEU A 94 44.70 0.85 35.80
N GLU A 95 45.59 1.65 35.21
CA GLU A 95 45.34 2.39 33.97
C GLU A 95 44.99 1.45 32.82
N ASN A 96 45.71 0.34 32.69
CA ASN A 96 45.39 -0.70 31.71
C ASN A 96 44.00 -1.31 31.96
N HIS A 97 43.65 -1.60 33.22
CA HIS A 97 42.33 -2.13 33.54
C HIS A 97 41.21 -1.13 33.21
N VAL A 98 41.37 0.15 33.57
CA VAL A 98 40.42 1.22 33.23
C VAL A 98 40.27 1.35 31.72
N ARG A 99 41.39 1.31 30.97
CA ARG A 99 41.37 1.38 29.52
C ARG A 99 40.63 0.20 28.87
N VAL A 100 40.85 -1.03 29.36
CA VAL A 100 40.13 -2.22 28.88
C VAL A 100 38.63 -2.12 29.18
N GLN A 101 38.27 -1.66 30.39
CA GLN A 101 36.87 -1.44 30.76
C GLN A 101 36.22 -0.36 29.89
N ALA A 102 36.90 0.76 29.62
CA ALA A 102 36.41 1.81 28.74
C ALA A 102 36.15 1.28 27.32
N ALA A 103 37.09 0.53 26.74
CA ALA A 103 36.90 -0.07 25.42
C ALA A 103 35.73 -1.09 25.38
N ALA A 104 35.52 -1.84 26.46
CA ALA A 104 34.36 -2.73 26.57
C ALA A 104 33.04 -1.95 26.64
N LEU A 105 32.99 -0.84 27.40
CA LEU A 105 31.82 0.04 27.47
C LEU A 105 31.51 0.69 26.11
N ASP A 106 32.52 1.13 25.37
CA ASP A 106 32.36 1.67 24.02
C ASP A 106 31.78 0.61 23.08
N SER A 107 32.30 -0.63 23.11
CA SER A 107 31.77 -1.74 22.32
C SER A 107 30.31 -2.07 22.67
N PHE A 108 29.94 -2.03 23.96
CA PHE A 108 28.54 -2.21 24.37
C PHE A 108 27.65 -1.06 23.91
N SER A 109 28.15 0.19 23.94
CA SER A 109 27.44 1.36 23.43
C SER A 109 27.19 1.23 21.93
N GLU A 110 28.21 0.86 21.15
CA GLU A 110 28.10 0.59 19.71
C GLU A 110 27.08 -0.51 19.43
N MET A 111 27.14 -1.64 20.14
CA MET A 111 26.19 -2.73 19.99
C MET A 111 24.76 -2.29 20.31
N ASN A 112 24.58 -1.52 21.38
CA ASN A 112 23.27 -1.00 21.76
C ASN A 112 22.73 -0.02 20.71
N SER A 113 23.59 0.81 20.12
CA SER A 113 23.22 1.72 19.03
C SER A 113 22.82 0.94 17.77
N SER A 114 23.56 -0.11 17.41
CA SER A 114 23.24 -0.98 16.27
C SER A 114 21.94 -1.75 16.49
N LEU A 115 21.71 -2.26 17.70
CA LEU A 115 20.46 -2.94 18.05
C LEU A 115 19.27 -1.98 18.01
N THR A 116 19.47 -0.75 18.50
CA THR A 116 18.44 0.30 18.44
C THR A 116 18.10 0.65 16.99
N SER A 117 19.11 0.80 16.12
CA SER A 117 18.89 1.01 14.68
C SER A 117 18.12 -0.14 14.04
N ALA A 118 18.55 -1.39 14.26
CA ALA A 118 17.88 -2.56 13.71
C ALA A 118 16.43 -2.70 14.21
N SER A 119 16.16 -2.33 15.47
CA SER A 119 14.82 -2.30 16.04
C SER A 119 13.94 -1.25 15.35
N ILE A 120 14.47 -0.05 15.12
CA ILE A 120 13.77 1.02 14.39
C ILE A 120 13.47 0.60 12.96
N ASP A 121 14.42 0.00 12.25
CA ASP A 121 14.24 -0.45 10.86
C ASP A 121 13.17 -1.54 10.75
N LEU A 122 13.15 -2.48 11.71
CA LEU A 122 12.12 -3.50 11.78
C LEU A 122 10.73 -2.89 12.06
N GLN A 123 10.65 -1.96 13.01
CA GLN A 123 9.40 -1.25 13.31
C GLN A 123 8.89 -0.48 12.09
N LYS A 124 9.78 0.20 11.37
CA LYS A 124 9.44 0.91 10.13
C LYS A 124 8.89 -0.05 9.07
N THR A 125 9.59 -1.15 8.81
CA THR A 125 9.15 -2.16 7.84
C THR A 125 7.77 -2.73 8.21
N LEU A 126 7.52 -3.00 9.49
CA LEU A 126 6.23 -3.50 9.96
C LEU A 126 5.10 -2.49 9.72
N VAL A 127 5.36 -1.20 9.96
CA VAL A 127 4.40 -0.13 9.71
C VAL A 127 4.12 0.00 8.21
N ASP A 128 5.15 0.03 7.37
CA ASP A 128 5.03 0.12 5.92
C ASP A 128 4.19 -1.04 5.37
N VAL A 129 4.50 -2.28 5.77
CA VAL A 129 3.73 -3.48 5.39
C VAL A 129 2.28 -3.41 5.90
N THR A 130 2.05 -2.84 7.09
CA THR A 130 0.69 -2.69 7.62
C THR A 130 -0.13 -1.69 6.81
N LEU A 131 0.48 -0.58 6.40
CA LEU A 131 -0.13 0.44 5.55
C LEU A 131 -0.45 -0.11 4.15
N GLU A 132 0.49 -0.81 3.52
CA GLU A 132 0.24 -1.47 2.23
C GLU A 132 -0.91 -2.49 2.33
N ASN A 133 -0.96 -3.27 3.42
CA ASN A 133 -2.08 -4.20 3.66
C ASN A 133 -3.42 -3.48 3.90
N THR A 134 -3.44 -2.27 4.45
CA THR A 134 -4.68 -1.48 4.54
C THR A 134 -5.14 -1.00 3.18
N ASP A 135 -4.22 -0.52 2.34
CA ASP A 135 -4.53 -0.07 0.98
C ASP A 135 -5.05 -1.21 0.10
N ILE A 136 -4.40 -2.37 0.14
CA ILE A 136 -4.86 -3.58 -0.58
C ILE A 136 -6.27 -3.96 -0.11
N ARG A 137 -6.56 -3.91 1.19
CA ARG A 137 -7.89 -4.21 1.73
C ARG A 137 -8.95 -3.21 1.26
N GLU A 138 -8.60 -1.94 1.12
CA GLU A 138 -9.51 -0.93 0.58
C GLU A 138 -9.76 -1.14 -0.91
N GLN A 139 -8.73 -1.42 -1.71
CA GLN A 139 -8.87 -1.74 -3.13
C GLN A 139 -9.76 -2.97 -3.35
N ILE A 140 -9.59 -4.03 -2.54
CA ILE A 140 -10.46 -5.22 -2.56
C ILE A 140 -11.91 -4.85 -2.22
N ARG A 141 -12.13 -4.00 -1.22
CA ARG A 141 -13.47 -3.51 -0.85
C ARG A 141 -14.12 -2.75 -2.01
N ASN A 142 -13.38 -1.85 -2.65
CA ASN A 142 -13.86 -1.05 -3.78
C ASN A 142 -14.18 -1.94 -4.99
N LEU A 143 -13.32 -2.91 -5.30
CA LEU A 143 -13.55 -3.86 -6.38
C LEU A 143 -14.77 -4.75 -6.10
N LYS A 144 -14.92 -5.24 -4.86
CA LYS A 144 -16.09 -6.01 -4.45
C LYS A 144 -17.38 -5.19 -4.59
N HIS A 145 -17.36 -3.93 -4.15
CA HIS A 145 -18.51 -3.04 -4.23
C HIS A 145 -18.91 -2.74 -5.68
N THR A 146 -17.95 -2.41 -6.54
CA THR A 146 -18.21 -2.15 -7.97
C THR A 146 -18.71 -3.39 -8.70
N HIS A 147 -18.16 -4.58 -8.38
CA HIS A 147 -18.65 -5.84 -8.91
C HIS A 147 -20.10 -6.11 -8.48
N GLU A 148 -20.42 -5.93 -7.20
CA GLU A 148 -21.77 -6.10 -6.67
C GLU A 148 -22.78 -5.16 -7.34
N GLN A 149 -22.43 -3.87 -7.48
CA GLN A 149 -23.25 -2.90 -8.21
C GLN A 149 -23.47 -3.30 -9.68
N SER A 150 -22.43 -3.81 -10.35
CA SER A 150 -22.55 -4.27 -11.74
C SER A 150 -23.46 -5.50 -11.85
N MET A 151 -23.37 -6.42 -10.90
CA MET A 151 -24.23 -7.60 -10.83
C MET A 151 -25.69 -7.24 -10.55
N GLU A 152 -25.94 -6.27 -9.66
CA GLU A 152 -27.28 -5.72 -9.41
C GLU A 152 -27.90 -5.16 -10.71
N LYS A 153 -27.17 -4.28 -11.41
CA LYS A 153 -27.60 -3.69 -12.68
C LYS A 153 -27.86 -4.76 -13.75
N LEU A 154 -27.02 -5.80 -13.80
CA LEU A 154 -27.21 -6.90 -14.75
C LEU A 154 -28.51 -7.68 -14.44
N ARG A 155 -28.79 -7.96 -13.16
CA ARG A 155 -30.05 -8.62 -12.75
C ARG A 155 -31.27 -7.77 -13.06
N GLU A 156 -31.21 -6.46 -12.82
CA GLU A 156 -32.29 -5.54 -13.17
C GLU A 156 -32.54 -5.53 -14.68
N LYS A 157 -31.47 -5.47 -15.48
CA LYS A 157 -31.57 -5.52 -16.95
C LYS A 157 -32.13 -6.85 -17.45
N GLN A 158 -31.73 -7.96 -16.84
CA GLN A 158 -32.27 -9.28 -17.13
C GLN A 158 -33.78 -9.34 -16.86
N LYS A 159 -34.23 -8.80 -15.70
CA LYS A 159 -35.65 -8.72 -15.36
C LYS A 159 -36.43 -7.85 -16.35
N GLN A 160 -35.87 -6.70 -16.75
CA GLN A 160 -36.48 -5.83 -17.77
C GLN A 160 -36.63 -6.56 -19.12
N LEU A 161 -35.60 -7.31 -19.53
CA LEU A 161 -35.62 -8.09 -20.76
C LEU A 161 -36.72 -9.16 -20.73
N GLU A 162 -36.86 -9.90 -19.63
CA GLU A 162 -37.90 -10.91 -19.45
C GLU A 162 -39.30 -10.29 -19.52
N THR A 163 -39.52 -9.15 -18.86
CA THR A 163 -40.81 -8.44 -18.94
C THR A 163 -41.14 -8.01 -20.37
N ALA A 164 -40.15 -7.49 -21.11
CA ALA A 164 -40.34 -7.08 -22.49
C ALA A 164 -40.57 -8.28 -23.43
N GLN A 165 -39.95 -9.43 -23.16
CA GLN A 165 -40.19 -10.66 -23.91
C GLN A 165 -41.62 -11.17 -23.73
N ILE A 166 -42.12 -11.20 -22.50
CA ILE A 166 -43.49 -11.61 -22.20
C ILE A 166 -44.49 -10.64 -22.87
N GLU A 167 -44.26 -9.33 -22.79
CA GLU A 167 -45.10 -8.33 -23.44
C GLU A 167 -45.12 -8.51 -24.97
N ASN A 168 -43.96 -8.72 -25.59
CA ASN A 168 -43.88 -8.98 -27.02
C ASN A 168 -44.63 -10.25 -27.44
N GLN A 169 -44.55 -11.33 -26.66
CA GLN A 169 -45.31 -12.55 -26.92
C GLN A 169 -46.82 -12.31 -26.79
N LEU A 170 -47.24 -11.57 -25.77
CA LEU A 170 -48.64 -11.20 -25.58
C LEU A 170 -49.17 -10.33 -26.72
N LEU A 171 -48.39 -9.34 -27.15
CA LEU A 171 -48.75 -8.48 -28.29
C LEU A 171 -48.86 -9.29 -29.58
N LYS A 172 -47.94 -10.23 -29.82
CA LYS A 172 -48.00 -11.13 -30.97
C LYS A 172 -49.30 -11.94 -30.97
N LEU A 173 -49.65 -12.59 -29.85
CA LEU A 173 -50.90 -13.34 -29.73
C LEU A 173 -52.14 -12.45 -29.93
N LYS A 174 -52.11 -11.22 -29.40
CA LYS A 174 -53.21 -10.27 -29.57
C LYS A 174 -53.38 -9.83 -31.03
N VAL A 175 -52.28 -9.61 -31.75
CA VAL A 175 -52.30 -9.29 -33.17
C VAL A 175 -52.83 -10.47 -33.98
N GLU A 176 -52.35 -11.69 -33.72
CA GLU A 176 -52.82 -12.91 -34.40
C GLU A 176 -54.31 -13.14 -34.16
N SER A 177 -54.78 -13.07 -32.92
CA SER A 177 -56.20 -13.20 -32.58
C SER A 177 -57.06 -12.10 -33.22
N SER A 178 -56.57 -10.86 -33.26
CA SER A 178 -57.27 -9.76 -33.93
C SER A 178 -57.33 -9.95 -35.44
N GLN A 179 -56.26 -10.47 -36.06
CA GLN A 179 -56.22 -10.78 -37.49
C GLN A 179 -57.15 -11.93 -37.84
N GLU A 180 -57.20 -12.98 -37.01
CA GLU A 180 -58.11 -14.10 -37.19
C GLU A 180 -59.59 -13.68 -37.07
N ALA A 181 -59.92 -12.89 -36.05
CA ALA A 181 -61.27 -12.33 -35.90
C ALA A 181 -61.67 -11.47 -37.12
N ASN A 182 -60.74 -10.65 -37.62
CA ASN A 182 -60.99 -9.83 -38.82
C ASN A 182 -61.19 -10.70 -40.07
N ALA A 183 -60.35 -11.73 -40.26
CA ALA A 183 -60.50 -12.67 -41.37
C ALA A 183 -61.85 -13.39 -41.33
N GLU A 184 -62.33 -13.78 -40.13
CA GLU A 184 -63.63 -14.42 -39.98
C GLU A 184 -64.78 -13.49 -40.32
N VAL A 185 -64.75 -12.23 -39.89
CA VAL A 185 -65.74 -11.23 -40.30
C VAL A 185 -65.78 -11.07 -41.82
N MET A 186 -64.62 -11.00 -42.48
CA MET A 186 -64.55 -10.91 -43.94
C MET A 186 -65.13 -12.16 -44.63
N ARG A 187 -64.86 -13.37 -44.09
CA ARG A 187 -65.47 -14.61 -44.59
C ARG A 187 -66.99 -14.61 -44.41
N GLU A 188 -67.50 -14.14 -43.26
CA GLU A 188 -68.93 -14.08 -42.98
C GLU A 188 -69.65 -13.10 -43.91
N VAL A 189 -69.09 -11.91 -44.11
CA VAL A 189 -69.61 -10.91 -45.06
C VAL A 189 -69.64 -11.47 -46.47
N THR A 190 -68.57 -12.15 -46.89
CA THR A 190 -68.50 -12.80 -48.20
C THR A 190 -69.59 -13.86 -48.35
N ARG A 191 -69.77 -14.72 -47.33
CA ARG A 191 -70.83 -15.74 -47.31
C ARG A 191 -72.22 -15.13 -47.41
N LYS A 192 -72.49 -14.06 -46.66
CA LYS A 192 -73.78 -13.34 -46.71
C LYS A 192 -74.05 -12.75 -48.09
N LEU A 193 -73.03 -12.16 -48.72
CA LEU A 193 -73.16 -11.58 -50.06
C LEU A 193 -73.50 -12.65 -51.10
N TYR A 194 -72.79 -13.79 -51.10
CA TYR A 194 -73.11 -14.91 -52.01
C TYR A 194 -74.52 -15.45 -51.78
N SER A 195 -74.90 -15.67 -50.51
CA SER A 195 -76.25 -16.11 -50.14
C SER A 195 -77.33 -15.16 -50.67
N GLN A 196 -77.13 -13.85 -50.56
CA GLN A 196 -78.06 -12.84 -51.09
C GLN A 196 -78.14 -12.86 -52.61
N TYR A 197 -77.02 -13.07 -53.31
CA TYR A 197 -77.02 -13.20 -54.77
C TYR A 197 -77.74 -14.46 -55.23
N GLU A 198 -77.50 -15.61 -54.60
CA GLU A 198 -78.18 -16.87 -54.91
C GLU A 198 -79.69 -16.80 -54.63
N GLU A 199 -80.09 -16.11 -53.56
CA GLU A 199 -81.50 -15.87 -53.26
C GLU A 199 -82.18 -15.01 -54.33
N LYS A 200 -81.56 -13.89 -54.72
CA LYS A 200 -82.07 -13.05 -55.83
C LYS A 200 -82.16 -13.81 -57.16
N MET A 201 -81.16 -14.64 -57.47
CA MET A 201 -81.19 -15.48 -58.68
C MET A 201 -82.37 -16.45 -58.65
N ARG A 202 -82.60 -17.13 -57.53
CA ARG A 202 -83.76 -18.03 -57.37
C ARG A 202 -85.09 -17.28 -57.47
N GLU A 203 -85.20 -16.10 -56.89
CA GLU A 203 -86.41 -15.27 -56.98
C GLU A 203 -86.71 -14.89 -58.44
N GLU A 204 -85.71 -14.44 -59.21
CA GLU A 204 -85.89 -14.09 -60.62
C GLU A 204 -86.19 -15.32 -61.49
N GLU A 205 -85.53 -16.46 -61.25
CA GLU A 205 -85.88 -17.72 -61.92
C GLU A 205 -87.33 -18.14 -61.65
N GLN A 206 -87.80 -18.02 -60.41
CA GLN A 206 -89.18 -18.32 -60.04
C GLN A 206 -90.17 -17.36 -60.73
N LYS A 207 -89.87 -16.06 -60.77
CA LYS A 207 -90.68 -15.09 -61.50
C LYS A 207 -90.76 -15.41 -62.99
N HIS A 208 -89.62 -15.62 -63.65
CA HIS A 208 -89.59 -15.98 -65.06
C HIS A 208 -90.37 -17.27 -65.35
N LYS A 209 -90.29 -18.26 -64.47
CA LYS A 209 -91.06 -19.50 -64.60
C LYS A 209 -92.57 -19.23 -64.49
N ALA A 210 -93.00 -18.44 -63.51
CA ALA A 210 -94.40 -18.07 -63.34
C ALA A 210 -94.94 -17.25 -64.52
N GLU A 211 -94.18 -16.28 -65.01
CA GLU A 211 -94.53 -15.50 -66.21
C GLU A 211 -94.68 -16.39 -67.45
N LYS A 212 -93.76 -17.35 -67.63
CA LYS A 212 -93.85 -18.34 -68.71
C LYS A 212 -95.11 -19.19 -68.60
N GLU A 213 -95.47 -19.63 -67.40
CA GLU A 213 -96.71 -20.40 -67.17
C GLU A 213 -97.95 -19.56 -67.50
N ILE A 214 -97.99 -18.29 -67.09
CA ILE A 214 -99.08 -17.36 -67.42
C ILE A 214 -99.20 -17.16 -68.94
N LEU A 215 -98.09 -16.91 -69.63
CA LEU A 215 -98.08 -16.73 -71.08
C LEU A 215 -98.51 -18.00 -71.83
N LEU A 216 -98.11 -19.17 -71.33
CA LEU A 216 -98.58 -20.47 -71.86
C LEU A 216 -100.09 -20.65 -71.65
N GLU A 217 -100.63 -20.27 -70.49
CA GLU A 217 -102.07 -20.28 -70.27
C GLU A 217 -102.81 -19.33 -71.22
N GLU A 218 -102.30 -18.11 -71.40
CA GLU A 218 -102.92 -17.12 -72.27
C GLU A 218 -102.90 -17.54 -73.75
N THR A 219 -101.77 -18.05 -74.23
CA THR A 219 -101.68 -18.63 -75.59
C THR A 219 -102.60 -19.83 -75.76
N ASN A 220 -102.73 -20.71 -74.77
CA ASN A 220 -103.69 -21.82 -74.79
C ASN A 220 -105.15 -21.33 -74.81
N ARG A 221 -105.49 -20.26 -74.08
CA ARG A 221 -106.83 -19.65 -74.13
C ARG A 221 -107.12 -19.07 -75.51
N LEU A 222 -106.16 -18.34 -76.10
CA LEU A 222 -106.29 -17.79 -77.45
C LEU A 222 -106.41 -18.90 -78.51
N LEU A 223 -105.62 -19.98 -78.40
CA LEU A 223 -105.72 -21.14 -79.28
C LEU A 223 -107.11 -21.79 -79.21
N LYS A 224 -107.66 -22.01 -78.01
CA LYS A 224 -109.03 -22.51 -77.85
C LYS A 224 -110.08 -21.60 -78.48
N ALA A 225 -109.95 -20.28 -78.29
CA ALA A 225 -110.85 -19.32 -78.90
C ALA A 225 -110.78 -19.36 -80.44
N ILE A 226 -109.58 -19.51 -81.02
CA ILE A 226 -109.38 -19.69 -82.46
C ILE A 226 -109.99 -21.02 -82.94
N GLU A 227 -109.77 -22.13 -82.22
CA GLU A 227 -110.37 -23.42 -82.55
C GLU A 227 -111.90 -23.37 -82.55
N GLU A 228 -112.49 -22.72 -81.55
CA GLU A 228 -113.94 -22.52 -81.47
C GLU A 228 -114.47 -21.62 -82.60
N ALA A 229 -113.75 -20.54 -82.93
CA ALA A 229 -114.08 -19.69 -84.06
C ALA A 229 -113.98 -20.45 -85.39
N ASN A 230 -112.95 -21.27 -85.58
CA ASN A 230 -112.78 -22.14 -86.75
C ASN A 230 -113.92 -23.16 -86.87
N LYS A 231 -114.35 -23.78 -85.76
CA LYS A 231 -115.51 -24.69 -85.76
C LYS A 231 -116.80 -23.97 -86.17
N LYS A 232 -117.05 -22.78 -85.62
CA LYS A 232 -118.22 -21.96 -86.00
C LYS A 232 -118.17 -21.57 -87.47
N MET A 233 -117.01 -21.14 -87.95
CA MET A 233 -116.77 -20.81 -89.36
C MET A 233 -117.06 -22.02 -90.25
N GLN A 234 -116.59 -23.21 -89.88
CA GLN A 234 -116.84 -24.43 -90.63
C GLN A 234 -118.33 -24.78 -90.70
N ILE A 235 -119.09 -24.59 -89.61
CA ILE A 235 -120.55 -24.80 -89.60
C ILE A 235 -121.26 -23.78 -90.51
N THR A 236 -120.86 -22.51 -90.45
CA THR A 236 -121.44 -21.48 -91.33
C THR A 236 -121.09 -21.74 -92.79
N GLU A 237 -119.86 -22.20 -93.08
CA GLU A 237 -119.40 -22.59 -94.42
C GLU A 237 -120.26 -23.72 -94.98
N THR A 238 -120.48 -24.79 -94.21
CA THR A 238 -121.35 -25.90 -94.64
C THR A 238 -122.79 -25.45 -94.86
N SER A 239 -123.32 -24.57 -94.01
CA SER A 239 -124.68 -24.03 -94.19
C SER A 239 -124.79 -23.12 -95.42
N ILE A 240 -123.75 -22.35 -95.74
CA ILE A 240 -123.68 -21.57 -96.98
C ILE A 240 -123.64 -22.53 -98.18
N GLN A 241 -122.78 -23.55 -98.16
CA GLN A 241 -122.70 -24.55 -99.23
C GLN A 241 -124.05 -25.26 -99.48
N GLU A 242 -124.80 -25.59 -98.43
CA GLU A 242 -126.17 -26.14 -98.55
C GLU A 242 -127.14 -25.15 -99.21
N LYS A 243 -127.08 -23.87 -98.81
CA LYS A 243 -127.88 -22.80 -99.43
C LYS A 243 -127.50 -22.59 -100.89
N ASP A 244 -126.21 -22.59 -101.22
CA ASP A 244 -125.71 -22.47 -102.59
C ASP A 244 -126.15 -23.65 -103.45
N GLN A 245 -126.13 -24.88 -102.91
CA GLN A 245 -126.72 -26.04 -103.58
C GLN A 245 -128.21 -25.83 -103.86
N ARG A 246 -128.96 -25.31 -102.88
CA ARG A 246 -130.39 -25.03 -103.02
C ARG A 246 -130.68 -23.93 -104.04
N ILE A 247 -129.84 -22.90 -104.11
CA ILE A 247 -129.91 -21.86 -105.14
C ILE A 247 -129.66 -22.50 -106.51
N GLY A 248 -128.61 -23.30 -106.66
CA GLY A 248 -128.34 -24.01 -107.92
C GLY A 248 -129.40 -25.03 -108.32
N GLU A 249 -130.23 -25.54 -107.39
CA GLU A 249 -131.45 -26.30 -107.70
C GLU A 249 -132.58 -25.40 -108.20
N LEU A 250 -132.79 -24.24 -107.57
CA LEU A 250 -133.79 -23.25 -107.97
C LEU A 250 -133.47 -22.64 -109.32
N ASP A 251 -132.20 -22.30 -109.59
CA ASP A 251 -131.76 -21.80 -110.89
C ASP A 251 -132.06 -22.81 -112.00
N ARG A 252 -131.83 -24.11 -111.77
CA ARG A 252 -132.21 -25.21 -112.70
C ARG A 252 -133.72 -25.42 -112.86
N LEU A 253 -134.53 -24.90 -111.94
CA LEU A 253 -135.99 -24.94 -112.01
C LEU A 253 -136.52 -23.72 -112.77
N ILE A 254 -135.88 -22.56 -112.60
CA ILE A 254 -136.10 -21.34 -113.38
C ILE A 254 -135.71 -21.56 -114.84
N GLU A 255 -134.55 -22.17 -115.13
CA GLU A 255 -134.12 -22.52 -116.49
C GLU A 255 -135.17 -23.38 -117.23
N ARG A 256 -135.86 -24.27 -116.50
CA ARG A 256 -136.96 -25.09 -117.04
C ARG A 256 -138.30 -24.38 -117.19
N MET A 257 -138.45 -23.18 -116.62
CA MET A 257 -139.62 -22.31 -116.80
C MET A 257 -139.38 -21.24 -117.87
N GLU A 258 -138.12 -21.02 -118.27
CA GLU A 258 -137.72 -20.08 -119.32
C GLU A 258 -137.59 -20.75 -120.72
N GLU A 259 -137.71 -22.07 -120.80
CA GLU A 259 -137.97 -22.87 -122.03
C GLU A 259 -139.48 -23.04 -122.30
#